data_AF-A0A3D9LBH2-F1
#
_entry.id   AF-A0A3D9LBH2-F1
#
_cell.length_a   1.000
_cell.length_b   1.000
_cell.length_c   1.000
_cell.angle_alpha   90.00
_cell.angle_beta   90.00
_cell.angle_gamma   90.00
#
_symmetry.space_group_name_H-M   'P 1'
#
loop_
_entity.id
_entity.type
_entity.pdbx_description
1 polymer ?
#
loop_
_entity_poly.entity_id
_entity_poly.type
_entity_poly.pdbx_seq_one_letter_code
_entity_poly.pdbx_strand_id
1 'polypeptide(L)'
;MTDVDDRRTSPIRHGQTWTEQDFADVMQAVRQDCTLEEVAEAVGRSVNGLRNQLRRMLPADERHLPADVVLMRIRQLNRNGDYDWLAAMAEQPTPEWQLRWEADQRSRAALLENARVVGVGALPDDHLMALAKATLDCRDPLPSDLAEVMAKELSERGLTAALADHARERLDGILARILRQEPQIRWQDESGDLPPFGYDEPPYVAAGGRHPWA
;
A
#
# COMPACT_ATOMS: atom_id res chain seq x y z
N MET A 1 40.49 39.04 40.16
CA MET A 1 40.05 38.70 38.79
C MET A 1 39.17 37.49 38.94
N THR A 2 37.87 37.70 38.69
CA THR A 2 36.74 36.92 39.21
C THR A 2 36.75 35.48 38.72
N ASP A 3 36.85 34.55 39.68
CA ASP A 3 36.55 33.14 39.50
C ASP A 3 35.02 33.01 39.40
N VAL A 4 34.53 32.84 38.17
CA VAL A 4 33.11 32.64 37.89
C VAL A 4 32.82 31.16 38.17
N ASP A 5 32.39 30.88 39.40
CA ASP A 5 31.89 29.57 39.84
C ASP A 5 30.56 29.28 39.11
N ASP A 6 30.66 28.86 37.85
CA ASP A 6 29.59 28.38 36.97
C ASP A 6 29.13 26.99 37.45
N ARG A 7 28.61 26.93 38.69
CA ARG A 7 27.88 25.76 39.17
C ARG A 7 26.62 25.66 38.34
N ARG A 8 26.72 24.92 37.24
CA ARG A 8 25.57 24.39 36.49
C ARG A 8 24.73 23.60 37.48
N THR A 9 23.74 24.28 38.06
CA THR A 9 22.72 23.71 38.94
C THR A 9 22.05 22.61 38.11
N SER A 10 22.43 21.36 38.37
CA SER A 10 21.76 20.24 37.72
C SER A 10 20.28 20.31 38.09
N PRO A 11 19.36 20.10 37.14
CA PRO A 11 17.93 20.19 37.42
C PRO A 11 17.58 19.29 38.61
N ILE A 12 16.81 19.83 39.56
CA ILE A 12 16.53 19.19 40.86
C ILE A 12 16.00 17.76 40.69
N ARG A 13 15.26 17.50 39.59
CA ARG A 13 14.57 16.23 39.34
C ARG A 13 15.10 15.49 38.10
N HIS A 14 16.40 15.55 37.84
CA HIS A 14 17.01 14.81 36.73
C HIS A 14 16.75 13.29 36.85
N GLY A 15 16.27 12.65 35.78
CA GLY A 15 16.02 11.19 35.73
C GLY A 15 14.74 10.68 36.37
N GLN A 16 13.96 11.52 37.07
CA GLN A 16 12.67 11.10 37.63
C GLN A 16 11.61 10.96 36.52
N THR A 17 10.66 10.04 36.68
CA THR A 17 9.50 9.91 35.77
C THR A 17 8.65 11.19 35.79
N TRP A 18 8.06 11.56 34.65
CA TRP A 18 7.10 12.67 34.57
C TRP A 18 5.75 12.22 35.13
N THR A 19 5.17 13.03 35.99
CA THR A 19 3.88 12.77 36.63
C THR A 19 2.78 13.62 35.97
N GLU A 20 1.52 13.23 36.15
CA GLU A 20 0.37 14.02 35.70
C GLU A 20 0.40 15.46 36.26
N GLN A 21 0.81 15.62 37.52
CA GLN A 21 0.98 16.94 38.13
C GLN A 21 2.02 17.79 37.40
N ASP A 22 3.16 17.19 36.98
CA ASP A 22 4.18 17.93 36.23
C ASP A 22 3.59 18.51 34.93
N PHE A 23 2.68 17.77 34.26
CA PHE A 23 2.00 18.25 33.06
C PHE A 23 0.93 19.31 33.36
N ALA A 24 0.21 19.18 34.47
CA ALA A 24 -0.72 20.20 34.93
C ALA A 24 0.00 21.55 35.20
N ASP A 25 1.16 21.49 35.84
CA ASP A 25 2.01 22.65 36.14
C ASP A 25 2.52 23.29 34.83
N VAL A 26 2.94 22.48 33.84
CA VAL A 26 3.26 22.97 32.49
C VAL A 26 2.08 23.72 31.88
N MET A 27 0.87 23.14 31.91
CA MET A 27 -0.31 23.78 31.32
C MET A 27 -0.72 25.06 32.06
N GLN A 28 -0.50 25.12 33.37
CA GLN A 28 -0.68 26.36 34.14
C GLN A 28 0.29 27.44 33.68
N ALA A 29 1.58 27.13 33.53
CA ALA A 29 2.59 28.08 33.05
C ALA A 29 2.34 28.51 31.58
N VAL A 30 1.84 27.60 30.74
CA VAL A 30 1.39 27.91 29.37
C VAL A 30 0.27 28.96 29.36
N ARG A 31 -0.70 28.88 30.28
CA ARG A 31 -1.79 29.86 30.41
C ARG A 31 -1.30 31.23 30.92
N GLN A 32 -0.15 31.26 31.58
CA GLN A 32 0.50 32.47 32.08
C GLN A 32 1.47 33.08 31.04
N ASP A 33 1.51 32.53 29.82
CA ASP A 33 2.43 32.92 28.74
C ASP A 33 3.93 32.82 29.09
N CYS A 34 4.30 32.02 30.10
CA CYS A 34 5.68 31.79 30.51
C CYS A 34 6.54 31.19 29.38
N THR A 35 7.76 31.69 29.22
CA THR A 35 8.78 31.18 28.31
C THR A 35 9.16 29.73 28.63
N LEU A 36 9.83 29.05 27.70
CA LEU A 36 10.20 27.65 27.86
C LEU A 36 11.14 27.43 29.06
N GLU A 37 12.05 28.37 29.29
CA GLU A 37 13.00 28.40 30.40
C GLU A 37 12.27 28.56 31.74
N GLU A 38 11.33 29.50 31.83
CA GLU A 38 10.51 29.71 33.04
C GLU A 38 9.64 28.50 33.35
N VAL A 39 9.05 27.86 32.34
CA VAL A 39 8.27 26.61 32.51
C VAL A 39 9.18 25.49 33.03
N ALA A 40 10.39 25.35 32.47
CA ALA A 40 11.34 24.33 32.89
C ALA A 40 11.79 24.53 34.34
N GLU A 41 12.04 25.79 34.73
CA GLU A 41 12.37 26.17 36.10
C GLU A 41 11.21 25.89 37.07
N ALA A 42 9.99 26.30 36.73
CA ALA A 42 8.80 26.09 37.55
C ALA A 42 8.53 24.60 37.86
N VAL A 43 8.75 23.73 36.87
CA VAL A 43 8.56 22.27 37.01
C VAL A 43 9.82 21.59 37.61
N GLY A 44 10.95 22.31 37.71
CA GLY A 44 12.22 21.80 38.23
C GLY A 44 12.90 20.78 37.29
N ARG A 45 12.72 20.93 35.97
CA ARG A 45 13.21 20.00 34.92
C ARG A 45 14.11 20.72 33.94
N SER A 46 14.86 19.95 33.13
CA SER A 46 15.66 20.55 32.06
C SER A 46 14.79 20.98 30.88
N VAL A 47 15.19 22.06 30.21
CA VAL A 47 14.55 22.56 28.97
C VAL A 47 14.46 21.46 27.90
N ASN A 48 15.52 20.66 27.71
CA ASN A 48 15.51 19.57 26.75
C ASN A 48 14.55 18.43 27.13
N GLY A 49 14.43 18.11 28.42
CA GLY A 49 13.45 17.14 28.92
C GLY A 49 12.02 17.63 28.69
N LEU A 50 11.77 18.92 28.98
CA LEU A 50 10.49 19.58 28.75
C LEU A 50 10.11 19.55 27.26
N ARG A 51 11.01 19.93 26.34
CA ARG A 51 10.75 19.90 24.88
C ARG A 51 10.24 18.56 24.38
N ASN A 52 10.85 17.46 24.84
CA ASN A 52 10.42 16.12 24.46
C ASN A 52 9.04 15.75 25.02
N GLN A 53 8.72 16.19 26.24
CA GLN A 53 7.39 15.98 26.80
C GLN A 53 6.32 16.85 26.15
N LEU A 54 6.61 18.11 25.86
CA LEU A 54 5.69 19.00 25.17
C LEU A 54 5.26 18.42 23.82
N ARG A 55 6.16 17.78 23.06
CA ARG A 55 5.79 17.09 21.81
C ARG A 55 4.76 15.98 22.03
N ARG A 56 4.81 15.28 23.17
CA ARG A 56 3.84 14.21 23.49
C ARG A 56 2.47 14.76 23.83
N MET A 57 2.42 15.99 24.34
CA MET A 57 1.18 16.71 24.65
C MET A 57 0.48 17.27 23.41
N LEU A 58 1.11 17.23 22.23
CA LEU A 58 0.46 17.57 20.98
C LEU A 58 -0.43 16.42 20.47
N PRO A 59 -1.47 16.73 19.67
CA PRO A 59 -2.22 15.74 18.90
C PRO A 59 -1.29 14.86 18.09
N ALA A 60 -1.68 13.59 17.88
CA ALA A 60 -0.76 12.57 17.36
C ALA A 60 -0.17 12.92 15.98
N ASP A 61 -0.95 13.58 15.13
CA ASP A 61 -0.57 14.06 13.81
C ASP A 61 0.41 15.26 13.85
N GLU A 62 0.43 16.04 14.93
CA GLU A 62 1.28 17.22 15.09
C GLU A 62 2.59 16.96 15.85
N ARG A 63 2.82 15.74 16.36
CA ARG A 63 4.03 15.43 17.17
C ARG A 63 5.36 15.53 16.40
N HIS A 64 5.29 15.67 15.07
CA HIS A 64 6.45 15.89 14.20
C HIS A 64 6.99 17.32 14.24
N LEU A 65 6.29 18.26 14.90
CA LEU A 65 6.69 19.67 14.91
C LEU A 65 8.06 19.90 15.57
N PRO A 66 8.87 20.86 15.05
CA PRO A 66 10.13 21.26 15.66
C PRO A 66 9.96 21.75 17.09
N ALA A 67 10.94 21.48 17.97
CA ALA A 67 10.84 21.78 19.41
C ALA A 67 10.50 23.25 19.70
N ASP A 68 11.02 24.17 18.89
CA ASP A 68 10.86 25.61 19.09
C ASP A 68 9.43 26.10 18.77
N VAL A 69 8.65 25.31 18.02
CA VAL A 69 7.27 25.64 17.63
C VAL A 69 6.24 25.00 18.58
N VAL A 70 6.62 23.93 19.28
CA VAL A 70 5.70 23.11 20.09
C VAL A 70 5.02 23.93 21.19
N LEU A 71 5.76 24.76 21.94
CA LEU A 71 5.18 25.55 23.03
C LEU A 71 4.14 26.55 22.49
N MET A 72 4.47 27.23 21.40
CA MET A 72 3.54 28.14 20.71
C MET A 72 2.30 27.38 20.23
N ARG A 73 2.46 26.18 19.69
CA ARG A 73 1.34 25.37 19.21
C ARG A 73 0.41 24.94 20.35
N ILE A 74 0.95 24.50 21.48
CA ILE A 74 0.16 24.16 22.67
C ILE A 74 -0.62 25.39 23.17
N ARG A 75 -0.03 26.58 23.17
CA ARG A 75 -0.75 27.83 23.49
C ARG A 75 -1.91 28.10 22.54
N GLN A 76 -1.71 27.86 21.24
CA GLN A 76 -2.79 28.01 20.24
C GLN A 76 -3.93 27.02 20.47
N LEU A 77 -3.61 25.76 20.75
CA LEU A 77 -4.60 24.73 21.07
C LEU A 77 -5.37 25.06 22.34
N ASN A 78 -4.66 25.55 23.36
CA ASN A 78 -5.24 25.93 24.65
C ASN A 78 -5.79 27.37 24.70
N ARG A 79 -6.04 28.01 23.54
CA ARG A 79 -6.52 29.41 23.49
C ARG A 79 -7.82 29.62 24.28
N ASN A 80 -8.71 28.63 24.27
CA ASN A 80 -9.99 28.69 24.97
C ASN A 80 -9.93 28.05 26.37
N GLY A 81 -8.76 27.54 26.78
CA GLY A 81 -8.55 26.91 28.09
C GLY A 81 -9.11 25.49 28.24
N ASP A 82 -9.71 24.94 27.19
CA ASP A 82 -10.42 23.65 27.14
C ASP A 82 -9.61 22.53 26.47
N TYR A 83 -8.32 22.77 26.19
CA TYR A 83 -7.48 21.77 25.53
C TYR A 83 -7.19 20.57 26.46
N ASP A 84 -7.73 19.40 26.08
CA ASP A 84 -7.51 18.13 26.77
C ASP A 84 -6.20 17.47 26.30
N TRP A 85 -5.11 17.90 26.92
CA TRP A 85 -3.78 17.36 26.67
C TRP A 85 -3.63 15.89 27.11
N LEU A 86 -4.46 15.39 28.04
CA LEU A 86 -4.44 13.97 28.43
C LEU A 86 -4.99 13.09 27.31
N ALA A 87 -6.11 13.49 26.72
CA ALA A 87 -6.66 12.83 25.54
C ALA A 87 -5.66 12.85 24.37
N ALA A 88 -5.04 14.00 24.11
CA ALA A 88 -4.01 14.12 23.08
C ALA A 88 -2.80 13.22 23.34
N MET A 89 -2.38 13.04 24.60
CA MET A 89 -1.28 12.11 24.95
C MET A 89 -1.67 10.63 24.80
N ALA A 90 -2.93 10.29 25.05
CA ALA A 90 -3.45 8.94 24.89
C ALA A 90 -3.66 8.54 23.41
N GLU A 91 -3.78 9.53 22.53
CA GLU A 91 -3.94 9.32 21.10
C GLU A 91 -2.73 8.61 20.48
N GLN A 92 -2.99 7.51 19.78
CA GLN A 92 -1.99 6.81 19.01
C GLN A 92 -1.96 7.36 17.57
N PRO A 93 -0.78 7.62 17.01
CA PRO A 93 -0.69 8.01 15.61
C PRO A 93 -1.29 6.90 14.75
N THR A 94 -2.15 7.27 13.80
CA THR A 94 -2.67 6.33 12.82
C THR A 94 -1.49 5.68 12.10
N PRO A 95 -1.37 4.34 12.12
CA PRO A 95 -0.22 3.69 11.53
C PRO A 95 -0.21 3.91 10.01
N GLU A 96 0.98 4.05 9.41
CA GLU A 96 1.11 4.39 7.97
C GLU A 96 0.35 3.43 7.05
N TRP A 97 0.31 2.14 7.39
CA TRP A 97 -0.40 1.14 6.58
C TRP A 97 -1.90 1.43 6.51
N GLN A 98 -2.49 1.95 7.59
CA GLN A 98 -3.90 2.30 7.64
C GLN A 98 -4.17 3.54 6.80
N LEU A 99 -3.30 4.56 6.89
CA LEU A 99 -3.38 5.75 6.02
C LEU A 99 -3.31 5.38 4.54
N ARG A 100 -2.41 4.44 4.18
CA ARG A 100 -2.29 3.93 2.80
C ARG A 100 -3.54 3.16 2.37
N TRP A 101 -4.07 2.29 3.24
CA TRP A 101 -5.30 1.55 2.98
C TRP A 101 -6.51 2.48 2.76
N GLU A 102 -6.67 3.51 3.59
CA GLU A 102 -7.74 4.50 3.43
C GLU A 102 -7.61 5.33 2.16
N ALA A 103 -6.37 5.68 1.76
CA ALA A 103 -6.09 6.39 0.52
C ALA A 103 -6.40 5.53 -0.72
N ASP A 104 -6.07 4.24 -0.67
CA ASP A 104 -6.39 3.27 -1.71
C ASP A 104 -7.91 3.10 -1.87
N GLN A 105 -8.64 2.92 -0.75
CA GLN A 105 -10.11 2.85 -0.75
C GLN A 105 -10.75 4.11 -1.34
N ARG A 106 -10.27 5.31 -0.97
CA ARG A 106 -10.74 6.58 -1.55
C ARG A 106 -10.47 6.66 -3.05
N SER A 107 -9.29 6.23 -3.49
CA SER A 107 -8.92 6.24 -4.91
C SER A 107 -9.81 5.27 -5.71
N ARG A 108 -10.06 4.07 -5.18
CA ARG A 108 -10.96 3.09 -5.78
C ARG A 108 -12.40 3.59 -5.87
N ALA A 109 -12.91 4.22 -4.81
CA ALA A 109 -14.24 4.82 -4.82
C ALA A 109 -14.36 5.91 -5.89
N ALA A 110 -13.36 6.80 -5.98
CA ALA A 110 -13.33 7.86 -6.99
C ALA A 110 -13.25 7.32 -8.43
N LEU A 111 -12.51 6.22 -8.66
CA LEU A 111 -12.48 5.54 -9.96
C LEU A 111 -13.84 4.95 -10.33
N LEU A 112 -14.53 4.31 -9.37
CA LEU A 112 -15.85 3.71 -9.59
C LEU A 112 -16.95 4.74 -9.85
N GLU A 113 -16.83 5.93 -9.23
CA GLU A 113 -17.74 7.05 -9.44
C GLU A 113 -17.54 7.70 -10.82
N ASN A 114 -16.28 7.85 -11.26
CA ASN A 114 -15.94 8.48 -12.53
C ASN A 114 -15.83 7.51 -13.71
N ALA A 115 -16.13 6.23 -13.53
CA ALA A 115 -15.97 5.19 -14.55
C ALA A 115 -16.69 5.53 -15.87
N ARG A 116 -17.83 6.24 -15.82
CA ARG A 116 -18.58 6.66 -17.01
C ARG A 116 -18.00 7.88 -17.74
N VAL A 117 -17.09 8.62 -17.09
CA VAL A 117 -16.45 9.83 -17.63
C VAL A 117 -15.04 9.51 -18.15
N VAL A 118 -14.35 8.55 -17.53
CA VAL A 118 -12.99 8.12 -17.89
C VAL A 118 -12.80 6.61 -17.75
N GLY A 119 -11.96 6.01 -18.60
CA GLY A 119 -11.60 4.59 -18.51
C GLY A 119 -12.59 3.64 -19.20
N VAL A 120 -12.80 2.44 -18.63
CA VAL A 120 -13.61 1.37 -19.24
C VAL A 120 -15.08 1.78 -19.40
N GLY A 121 -15.66 2.50 -18.45
CA GLY A 121 -17.04 2.98 -18.58
C GLY A 121 -17.20 4.19 -19.52
N ALA A 122 -16.12 4.79 -20.01
CA ALA A 122 -16.20 5.77 -21.09
C ALA A 122 -16.28 5.11 -22.48
N LEU A 123 -16.07 3.80 -22.57
CA LEU A 123 -16.11 3.08 -23.84
C LEU A 123 -17.56 2.97 -24.36
N PRO A 124 -17.78 3.15 -25.67
CA PRO A 124 -19.02 2.74 -26.32
C PRO A 124 -19.27 1.24 -26.10
N ASP A 125 -20.54 0.83 -26.14
CA ASP A 125 -20.96 -0.54 -25.84
C ASP A 125 -20.27 -1.58 -26.73
N ASP A 126 -20.07 -1.29 -28.02
CA ASP A 126 -19.35 -2.16 -28.95
C ASP A 126 -17.89 -2.36 -28.54
N HIS A 127 -17.22 -1.31 -28.07
CA HIS A 127 -15.83 -1.35 -27.63
C HIS A 127 -15.69 -2.04 -26.27
N LEU A 128 -16.61 -1.76 -25.34
CA LEU A 128 -16.68 -2.44 -24.05
C LEU A 128 -16.91 -3.95 -24.25
N MET A 129 -17.80 -4.32 -25.16
CA MET A 129 -18.07 -5.71 -25.54
C MET A 129 -16.84 -6.35 -26.20
N ALA A 130 -16.17 -5.66 -27.13
CA ALA A 130 -14.95 -6.17 -27.75
C ALA A 130 -13.84 -6.42 -26.72
N LEU A 131 -13.66 -5.50 -25.76
CA LEU A 131 -12.72 -5.66 -24.65
C LEU A 131 -13.10 -6.86 -23.78
N ALA A 132 -14.37 -7.00 -23.40
CA ALA A 132 -14.87 -8.14 -22.62
C ALA A 132 -14.64 -9.49 -23.33
N LYS A 133 -14.87 -9.55 -24.63
CA LYS A 133 -14.57 -10.77 -25.42
C LYS A 133 -13.07 -11.07 -25.44
N ALA A 134 -12.23 -10.05 -25.66
CA ALA A 134 -10.77 -10.21 -25.62
C ALA A 134 -10.28 -10.73 -24.26
N THR A 135 -10.92 -10.31 -23.17
CA THR A 135 -10.57 -10.80 -21.83
C THR A 135 -10.90 -12.27 -21.60
N LEU A 136 -11.93 -12.82 -22.27
CA LEU A 136 -12.24 -14.25 -22.24
C LEU A 136 -11.21 -15.10 -23.02
N ASP A 137 -10.55 -14.50 -24.01
CA ASP A 137 -9.49 -15.17 -24.78
C ASP A 137 -8.10 -15.01 -24.13
N CYS A 138 -7.97 -14.13 -23.14
CA CYS A 138 -6.72 -13.93 -22.44
C CYS A 138 -6.42 -15.13 -21.53
N ARG A 139 -5.16 -15.59 -21.51
CA ARG A 139 -4.72 -16.68 -20.63
C ARG A 139 -4.45 -16.21 -19.20
N ASP A 140 -4.07 -14.94 -19.07
CA ASP A 140 -3.71 -14.36 -17.78
C ASP A 140 -4.96 -13.84 -17.07
N PRO A 141 -5.04 -14.00 -15.73
CA PRO A 141 -6.16 -13.48 -14.96
C PRO A 141 -6.15 -11.95 -15.01
N LEU A 142 -7.35 -11.37 -15.15
CA LEU A 142 -7.50 -9.93 -15.07
C LEU A 142 -7.23 -9.46 -13.64
N PRO A 143 -6.62 -8.27 -13.47
CA PRO A 143 -6.65 -7.55 -12.19
C PRO A 143 -8.08 -7.45 -11.64
N SER A 144 -8.25 -7.70 -10.33
CA SER A 144 -9.57 -7.81 -9.71
C SER A 144 -10.38 -6.51 -9.78
N ASP A 145 -9.71 -5.37 -9.67
CA ASP A 145 -10.28 -4.04 -9.84
C ASP A 145 -10.84 -3.83 -11.26
N LEU A 146 -10.08 -4.21 -12.30
CA LEU A 146 -10.54 -4.11 -13.68
C LEU A 146 -11.72 -5.05 -13.96
N ALA A 147 -11.67 -6.28 -13.45
CA ALA A 147 -12.74 -7.26 -13.61
C ALA A 147 -14.06 -6.76 -12.96
N GLU A 148 -13.99 -6.17 -11.77
CA GLU A 148 -15.16 -5.59 -11.10
C GLU A 148 -15.74 -4.41 -11.87
N VAL A 149 -14.90 -3.49 -12.37
CA VAL A 149 -15.34 -2.34 -13.17
C VAL A 149 -16.03 -2.83 -14.45
N MET A 150 -15.43 -3.79 -15.18
CA MET A 150 -16.03 -4.35 -16.39
C MET A 150 -17.35 -5.05 -16.09
N ALA A 151 -17.43 -5.85 -15.02
CA ALA A 151 -18.65 -6.55 -14.63
C ALA A 151 -19.79 -5.56 -14.28
N LYS A 152 -19.47 -4.49 -13.54
CA LYS A 152 -20.42 -3.42 -13.22
C LYS A 152 -20.95 -2.75 -14.50
N GLU A 153 -20.06 -2.29 -15.38
CA GLU A 153 -20.46 -1.59 -16.60
C GLU A 153 -21.26 -2.48 -17.56
N LEU A 154 -20.88 -3.74 -17.73
CA LEU A 154 -21.64 -4.69 -18.55
C LEU A 154 -23.04 -4.96 -17.97
N SER A 155 -23.15 -5.06 -16.64
CA SER A 155 -24.44 -5.28 -15.95
C SER A 155 -25.35 -4.07 -16.07
N GLU A 156 -24.84 -2.88 -15.78
CA GLU A 156 -25.60 -1.63 -15.83
C GLU A 156 -26.11 -1.30 -17.24
N ARG A 157 -25.41 -1.78 -18.28
CA ARG A 157 -25.79 -1.59 -19.69
C ARG A 157 -26.56 -2.77 -20.29
N GLY A 158 -26.84 -3.82 -19.52
CA GLY A 158 -27.56 -4.99 -20.01
C GLY A 158 -26.80 -5.84 -21.04
N LEU A 159 -25.47 -5.73 -21.07
CA LEU A 159 -24.58 -6.43 -22.02
C LEU A 159 -24.17 -7.84 -21.54
N THR A 160 -24.54 -8.23 -20.32
CA THR A 160 -24.15 -9.51 -19.70
C THR A 160 -24.64 -10.73 -20.49
N ALA A 161 -25.86 -10.69 -21.03
CA ALA A 161 -26.41 -11.79 -21.81
C ALA A 161 -25.60 -12.05 -23.09
N ALA A 162 -25.25 -11.00 -23.82
CA ALA A 162 -24.48 -11.09 -25.06
C ALA A 162 -23.05 -11.61 -24.81
N LEU A 163 -22.42 -11.22 -23.69
CA LEU A 163 -21.13 -11.78 -23.31
C LEU A 163 -21.24 -13.27 -22.95
N ALA A 164 -22.30 -13.67 -22.25
CA ALA A 164 -22.55 -15.07 -21.90
C ALA A 164 -22.83 -15.95 -23.12
N ASP A 165 -23.55 -15.45 -24.12
CA ASP A 165 -23.74 -16.13 -25.41
C ASP A 165 -22.38 -16.36 -26.09
N HIS A 166 -21.54 -15.33 -26.15
CA HIS A 166 -20.22 -15.45 -26.76
C HIS A 166 -19.30 -16.44 -26.02
N ALA A 167 -19.31 -16.42 -24.68
CA ALA A 167 -18.57 -17.38 -23.86
C ALA A 167 -19.01 -18.83 -24.14
N ARG A 168 -20.33 -19.06 -24.31
CA ARG A 168 -20.88 -20.37 -24.69
C ARG A 168 -20.39 -20.81 -26.07
N GLU A 169 -20.55 -19.97 -27.09
CA GLU A 169 -20.06 -20.26 -28.45
C GLU A 169 -18.57 -20.61 -28.46
N ARG A 170 -17.78 -19.89 -27.67
CA ARG A 170 -16.34 -20.11 -27.54
C ARG A 170 -16.01 -21.46 -26.92
N LEU A 171 -16.70 -21.85 -25.84
CA LEU A 171 -16.54 -23.14 -25.18
C LEU A 171 -16.96 -24.29 -26.10
N ASP A 172 -18.09 -24.16 -26.79
CA ASP A 172 -18.56 -25.15 -27.76
C ASP A 172 -17.53 -25.36 -28.87
N GLY A 173 -16.90 -24.29 -29.36
CA GLY A 173 -15.81 -24.36 -30.33
C GLY A 173 -14.57 -25.09 -29.82
N ILE A 174 -14.22 -24.93 -28.52
CA ILE A 174 -13.11 -25.67 -27.89
C ILE A 174 -13.47 -27.15 -27.78
N LEU A 175 -14.65 -27.47 -27.26
CA LEU A 175 -15.12 -28.84 -27.09
C LEU A 175 -15.19 -29.57 -28.43
N ALA A 176 -15.71 -28.93 -29.48
CA ALA A 176 -15.74 -29.50 -30.82
C ALA A 176 -14.34 -29.83 -31.36
N ARG A 177 -13.31 -29.03 -31.03
CA ARG A 177 -11.92 -29.32 -31.42
C ARG A 177 -11.35 -30.50 -30.65
N ILE A 178 -11.62 -30.58 -29.34
CA ILE A 178 -11.17 -31.68 -28.48
C ILE A 178 -11.84 -33.00 -28.92
N LEU A 179 -13.16 -33.00 -29.08
CA LEU A 179 -13.93 -34.20 -29.45
C LEU A 179 -13.67 -34.68 -30.89
N ARG A 180 -13.18 -33.80 -31.78
CA ARG A 180 -12.73 -34.17 -33.13
C ARG A 180 -11.25 -34.57 -33.18
N GLN A 181 -10.52 -34.49 -32.07
CA GLN A 181 -9.15 -35.01 -31.95
C GLN A 181 -9.12 -36.36 -31.25
N GLU A 182 -9.43 -37.41 -32.01
CA GLU A 182 -8.64 -38.63 -31.96
C GLU A 182 -8.11 -38.90 -33.37
N PRO A 183 -6.82 -38.70 -33.68
CA PRO A 183 -6.22 -39.62 -34.61
C PRO A 183 -6.22 -40.98 -33.91
N GLN A 184 -7.07 -41.90 -34.38
CA GLN A 184 -6.82 -43.32 -34.18
C GLN A 184 -5.39 -43.57 -34.69
N ILE A 185 -4.41 -43.61 -33.79
CA ILE A 185 -3.17 -44.31 -34.07
C ILE A 185 -3.57 -45.77 -34.12
N ARG A 186 -4.08 -46.17 -35.28
CA ARG A 186 -4.27 -47.56 -35.66
C ARG A 186 -2.85 -48.09 -35.81
N TRP A 187 -2.28 -48.61 -34.73
CA TRP A 187 -1.18 -49.54 -34.84
C TRP A 187 -1.75 -50.76 -35.58
N GLN A 188 -1.65 -50.75 -36.91
CA GLN A 188 -1.78 -51.97 -37.68
C GLN A 188 -0.56 -52.81 -37.32
N ASP A 189 -0.82 -53.84 -36.53
CA ASP A 189 -0.03 -55.06 -36.53
C ASP A 189 0.01 -55.59 -37.97
N GLU A 190 1.04 -55.22 -38.72
CA GLU A 190 1.47 -55.96 -39.89
C GLU A 190 2.90 -56.45 -39.64
N SER A 191 2.94 -57.65 -39.09
CA SER A 191 3.99 -58.64 -39.33
C SER A 191 4.40 -58.63 -40.81
N GLY A 192 5.65 -58.29 -41.10
CA GLY A 192 6.19 -58.39 -42.45
C GLY A 192 7.64 -57.90 -42.54
N ASP A 193 8.58 -58.82 -42.34
CA ASP A 193 9.97 -58.78 -42.78
C ASP A 193 10.78 -57.50 -42.53
N LEU A 194 11.47 -57.47 -41.38
CA LEU A 194 12.67 -56.67 -41.22
C LEU A 194 13.87 -57.43 -41.85
N PRO A 195 14.59 -56.85 -42.82
CA PRO A 195 15.84 -57.42 -43.32
C PRO A 195 16.94 -57.39 -42.24
N PRO A 196 17.94 -58.28 -42.33
CA PRO A 196 18.98 -58.42 -41.32
C PRO A 196 19.87 -57.18 -41.27
N PHE A 197 20.17 -56.78 -40.04
CA PHE A 197 21.12 -55.75 -39.67
C PHE A 197 22.45 -55.86 -40.43
N GLY A 198 22.73 -54.88 -41.28
CA GLY A 198 24.06 -54.54 -41.76
C GLY A 198 24.42 -53.16 -41.25
N TYR A 199 24.99 -53.08 -40.04
CA TYR A 199 25.62 -51.87 -39.54
C TYR A 199 27.04 -51.81 -40.11
N ASP A 200 27.21 -51.09 -41.23
CA ASP A 200 28.51 -50.51 -41.57
C ASP A 200 28.60 -49.14 -40.90
N GLU A 201 29.47 -49.05 -39.89
CA GLU A 201 29.87 -47.81 -39.25
C GLU A 201 30.58 -46.88 -40.25
N PRO A 202 30.15 -45.62 -40.42
CA PRO A 202 31.03 -44.58 -40.92
C PRO A 202 31.86 -43.99 -39.76
N PRO A 203 33.16 -43.72 -39.97
CA PRO A 203 34.07 -43.28 -38.93
C PRO A 203 33.73 -41.89 -38.40
N TYR A 204 33.74 -41.81 -37.07
CA TYR A 204 33.64 -40.60 -36.27
C TYR A 204 34.81 -39.64 -36.59
N VAL A 205 34.59 -38.66 -37.48
CA VAL A 205 35.53 -37.56 -37.66
C VAL A 205 35.20 -36.46 -36.66
N ALA A 206 36.06 -36.37 -35.65
CA ALA A 206 36.09 -35.29 -34.69
C ALA A 206 36.53 -33.97 -35.35
N ALA A 207 35.68 -32.95 -35.28
CA ALA A 207 36.06 -31.54 -35.30
C ALA A 207 34.89 -30.78 -34.64
N GLY A 208 35.03 -30.17 -33.47
CA GLY A 208 36.04 -29.16 -33.17
C GLY A 208 35.45 -27.78 -33.51
N GLY A 209 34.61 -27.25 -32.62
CA GLY A 209 33.97 -25.95 -32.84
C GLY A 209 33.45 -25.34 -31.55
N ARG A 210 34.34 -24.70 -30.79
CA ARG A 210 34.00 -23.72 -29.74
C ARG A 210 33.39 -22.50 -30.42
N HIS A 211 32.26 -21.97 -29.95
CA HIS A 211 32.26 -20.77 -29.11
C HIS A 211 30.83 -20.30 -28.75
N PRO A 212 30.69 -19.59 -27.61
CA PRO A 212 29.43 -19.10 -27.06
C PRO A 212 29.22 -17.60 -27.33
N TRP A 213 27.96 -17.18 -27.42
CA TRP A 213 27.49 -15.81 -27.20
C TRP A 213 26.12 -15.96 -26.52
N ALA A 214 25.97 -15.58 -25.25
CA ALA A 214 25.77 -14.21 -24.76
C ALA A 214 24.34 -13.73 -25.07
#